data_AF-A0A107FK02-F1
#
_entry.id   AF-A0A107FK02-F1
#
_cell.length_a   1.000
_cell.length_b   1.000
_cell.length_c   1.000
_cell.angle_alpha   90.00
_cell.angle_beta   90.00
_cell.angle_gamma   90.00
#
_symmetry.space_group_name_H-M   'P 1'
#
loop_
_entity.id
_entity.type
_entity.pdbx_description
1 polymer ?
#
loop_
_entity_poly.entity_id
_entity_poly.type
_entity_poly.pdbx_seq_one_letter_code
_entity_poly.pdbx_strand_id
1 'polypeptide(L)' 'MSPILSPEAIEALKWIDQFGDSRPVPAAFSDIVYVLLNEGLIYQAAADRVDLTADGKAVLSDEYD' A
#
# COMPACT_ATOMS: atom_id res chain seq x y z
N MET A 1 0.84 -16.56 -8.79
CA MET A 1 1.65 -15.50 -9.41
C MET A 1 1.61 -14.36 -8.42
N SER A 2 2.65 -14.21 -7.59
CA SER A 2 2.75 -13.01 -6.76
C SER A 2 2.84 -11.81 -7.70
N PRO A 3 2.04 -10.76 -7.53
CA PRO A 3 2.24 -9.54 -8.29
C PRO A 3 3.69 -9.11 -8.05
N ILE A 4 4.47 -8.98 -9.12
CA ILE A 4 5.84 -8.46 -9.01
C ILE A 4 5.67 -6.97 -8.70
N LEU A 5 5.62 -6.64 -7.41
CA LEU A 5 5.58 -5.26 -6.97
C LEU A 5 6.92 -4.61 -7.23
N SER A 6 6.90 -3.35 -7.66
CA SER A 6 8.13 -2.58 -7.73
C SER A 6 8.62 -2.28 -6.30
N PRO A 7 9.93 -2.03 -6.10
CA PRO A 7 10.47 -1.66 -4.80
C PRO A 7 9.73 -0.47 -4.16
N GLU A 8 9.33 0.50 -4.97
CA GLU A 8 8.59 1.67 -4.52
C GLU A 8 7.16 1.31 -4.06
N ALA A 9 6.54 0.30 -4.66
CA ALA A 9 5.24 -0.21 -4.22
C ALA A 9 5.34 -0.91 -2.86
N ILE A 10 6.42 -1.65 -2.64
CA ILE A 10 6.71 -2.25 -1.33
C ILE A 10 6.97 -1.16 -0.29
N GLU A 11 7.73 -0.12 -0.61
CA GLU A 11 7.95 1.02 0.29
C GLU A 11 6.65 1.75 0.63
N ALA A 12 5.77 1.96 -0.35
CA ALA A 12 4.45 2.55 -0.12
C ALA A 12 3.62 1.66 0.81
N LEU A 13 3.56 0.35 0.57
CA LEU A 13 2.86 -0.60 1.44
C LEU A 13 3.40 -0.57 2.88
N LYS A 14 4.72 -0.53 3.06
CA LYS A 14 5.36 -0.41 4.39
C LYS A 14 4.98 0.90 5.08
N TRP A 15 4.98 2.00 4.34
CA TRP A 15 4.57 3.29 4.86
C TRP A 15 3.09 3.27 5.30
N ILE A 16 2.24 2.64 4.50
CA ILE A 16 0.80 2.50 4.79
C ILE A 16 0.58 1.58 5.99
N ASP A 17 1.32 0.48 6.15
CA ASP A 17 1.28 -0.35 7.37
C ASP A 17 1.63 0.46 8.62
N GLN A 18 2.63 1.35 8.50
CA GLN A 18 3.12 2.13 9.62
C GLN A 18 2.25 3.34 9.97
N PHE A 19 1.68 4.01 8.98
CA PHE A 19 1.02 5.31 9.15
C PHE A 19 -0.43 5.39 8.64
N GLY A 20 -0.86 4.42 7.84
CA GLY A 20 -2.15 4.28 7.16
C GLY A 20 -3.16 5.41 7.34
N ASP A 21 -4.21 5.15 8.14
CA ASP A 21 -5.31 6.08 8.40
C ASP A 21 -4.92 7.29 9.28
N SER A 22 -3.71 7.29 9.82
CA SER A 22 -3.25 8.29 10.78
C SER A 22 -2.57 9.47 10.09
N ARG A 23 -2.09 9.30 8.86
CA ARG A 23 -1.42 10.37 8.09
C ARG A 23 -1.86 10.39 6.62
N PRO A 24 -1.90 11.57 5.98
CA PRO A 24 -2.12 11.63 4.55
C PRO A 24 -0.96 11.02 3.78
N VAL A 25 -1.27 10.32 2.70
CA VAL A 25 -0.25 9.65 1.88
C VAL A 25 0.63 10.68 1.18
N PRO A 26 1.98 10.55 1.22
CA PRO A 26 2.87 11.41 0.48
C PRO A 26 2.55 11.44 -1.02
N ALA A 27 2.61 12.63 -1.63
CA ALA A 27 2.38 12.79 -3.07
C ALA A 27 3.36 11.98 -3.94
N ALA A 28 4.56 11.67 -3.41
CA ALA A 28 5.53 10.79 -4.07
C ALA A 28 4.99 9.37 -4.31
N PHE A 29 3.99 8.93 -3.54
CA PHE A 29 3.35 7.63 -3.70
C PHE A 29 2.02 7.70 -4.45
N SER A 30 1.59 8.86 -4.97
CA SER A 30 0.25 9.00 -5.58
C SER A 30 0.01 8.03 -6.75
N ASP A 31 0.98 7.88 -7.65
CA ASP A 31 0.88 6.94 -8.78
C ASP A 31 0.83 5.48 -8.30
N ILE A 32 1.58 5.17 -7.25
CA ILE A 32 1.67 3.82 -6.68
C ILE A 32 0.40 3.47 -5.91
N VAL A 33 -0.13 4.40 -5.12
CA VAL A 33 -1.42 4.26 -4.42
C VAL A 33 -2.53 3.96 -5.41
N TYR A 34 -2.54 4.63 -6.56
CA TYR A 34 -3.51 4.35 -7.60
C TYR A 34 -3.43 2.91 -8.09
N VAL A 35 -2.22 2.40 -8.34
CA VAL A 35 -2.00 1.00 -8.72
C VAL A 35 -2.42 0.04 -7.61
N LEU A 36 -1.99 0.27 -6.37
CA LEU A 36 -2.28 -0.59 -5.22
C LEU A 36 -3.79 -0.64 -4.90
N LEU A 37 -4.51 0.47 -5.07
CA LEU A 37 -5.97 0.54 -4.96
C LEU A 37 -6.62 -0.31 -6.05
N ASN A 38 -6.13 -0.22 -7.29
CA ASN A 38 -6.65 -0.99 -8.42
C ASN A 38 -6.36 -2.50 -8.29
N GLU A 39 -5.23 -2.86 -7.67
CA GLU A 39 -4.88 -4.25 -7.34
C GLU A 39 -5.61 -4.78 -6.10
N GLY A 40 -6.32 -3.93 -5.34
CA GLY A 40 -7.05 -4.32 -4.13
C GLY A 40 -6.16 -4.59 -2.92
N LEU A 41 -4.90 -4.16 -2.95
CA LEU A 41 -3.93 -4.33 -1.85
C LEU A 41 -4.13 -3.29 -0.75
N ILE A 42 -4.71 -2.14 -1.09
CA ILE A 42 -5.07 -1.08 -0.14
C ILE A 42 -6.49 -0.61 -0.42
N TYR A 43 -7.07 0.10 0.54
CA TYR A 43 -8.37 0.74 0.40
C TYR A 43 -8.33 2.20 0.87
N GLN A 44 -9.21 3.03 0.33
CA GLN A 44 -9.31 4.43 0.73
C GLN A 44 -10.07 4.55 2.06
N ALA A 45 -9.38 4.92 3.12
CA ALA A 45 -9.93 5.11 4.45
C ALA A 45 -10.52 6.53 4.64
N ALA A 46 -9.88 7.54 4.05
CA ALA A 46 -10.35 8.93 4.03
C ALA A 46 -9.85 9.68 2.79
N ALA A 47 -10.25 10.95 2.63
CA ALA A 47 -9.98 11.78 1.45
C ALA A 47 -8.52 11.71 0.95
N ASP A 48 -7.55 11.65 1.85
CA ASP A 48 -6.12 11.54 1.52
C ASP A 48 -5.41 10.41 2.28
N ARG A 49 -6.17 9.44 2.82
CA ARG A 49 -5.63 8.38 3.68
C ARG A 49 -6.06 7.03 3.16
N VAL A 50 -5.12 6.10 3.16
CA VAL A 50 -5.33 4.72 2.70
C VAL A 50 -4.84 3.77 3.78
N ASP A 51 -5.36 2.57 3.75
CA ASP A 51 -5.00 1.52 4.70
C ASP A 51 -4.95 0.15 4.00
N LEU A 52 -4.30 -0.82 4.62
CA LEU A 52 -4.00 -2.13 4.03
C LEU A 52 -5.23 -3.05 4.04
N THR A 53 -5.44 -3.76 2.92
CA THR A 53 -6.34 -4.92 2.92
C THR A 53 -5.64 -6.14 3.49
N ALA A 54 -6.39 -7.22 3.72
CA ALA A 54 -5.82 -8.51 4.11
C ALA A 54 -4.80 -9.01 3.07
N ASP A 55 -5.05 -8.76 1.78
CA ASP A 55 -4.16 -9.13 0.69
C ASP A 55 -2.88 -8.28 0.68
N GLY A 56 -2.98 -6.96 0.86
CA GLY A 56 -1.80 -6.09 0.97
C GLY A 56 -0.90 -6.47 2.15
N LYS A 57 -1.51 -6.89 3.26
CA LYS A 57 -0.77 -7.36 4.43
C LYS A 57 -0.09 -8.70 4.18
N ALA A 58 -0.74 -9.63 3.46
CA ALA A 58 -0.15 -10.89 3.07
C ALA A 58 1.06 -10.70 2.13
N VAL A 59 0.96 -9.78 1.18
CA VAL A 59 2.07 -9.44 0.28
C VAL A 59 3.25 -8.86 1.04
N LEU A 60 3.01 -7.95 1.99
CA LEU A 60 4.08 -7.47 2.86
C LEU A 60 4.73 -8.63 3.63
N SER A 61 3.95 -9.49 4.27
CA SER A 61 4.48 -10.62 5.03
C SER A 61 5.30 -11.60 4.18
N ASP A 62 4.92 -11.84 2.92
CA ASP A 62 5.67 -12.71 1.99
C ASP A 62 7.01 -12.09 1.57
N GLU A 63 7.07 -10.77 1.40
CA GLU A 63 8.30 -10.04 1.06
C GLU A 63 9.27 -9.84 2.24
N TYR A 64 8.82 -10.10 3.48
CA TYR A 64 9.64 -9.97 4.69
C TYR A 64 10.29 -11.30 5.14
N ASP A 65 9.97 -12.44 4.52
CA ASP A 65 10.54 -13.79 4.79
C ASP A 65 11.77 -14.09 3.90
#